data_AF-A0A1M7FIU6-F1
#
_entry.id   AF-A0A1M7FIU6-F1
#
_cell.length_a   1.000
_cell.length_b   1.000
_cell.length_c   1.000
_cell.angle_alpha   90.00
_cell.angle_beta   90.00
_cell.angle_gamma   90.00
#
_symmetry.space_group_name_H-M   'P 1'
#
loop_
_entity.id
_entity.type
_entity.pdbx_description
1 polymer ?
#
loop_
_entity_poly.entity_id
_entity_poly.type
_entity_poly.pdbx_seq_one_letter_code
_entity_poly.pdbx_strand_id
1 'polypeptide(L)'
;MKSKILLLMLIFILFSCKKRDELGLTNPKKKWVYYDSDNKFDKDSSEFITYLKFDNNGKCVNYFFNGNQYNAYMEWEFTKSDSILKISDNKFLITKIYNDSILMKDLKYNRKVKFLNWNILEK
;
A
#
# COMPACT_ATOMS: atom_id res chain seq x y z
N MET A 1 31.41 21.96 -25.90
CA MET A 1 31.11 21.85 -24.46
C MET A 1 29.63 22.01 -24.12
N LYS A 2 28.87 22.88 -24.81
CA LYS A 2 27.43 23.11 -24.53
C LYS A 2 26.53 21.86 -24.67
N SER A 3 26.81 20.95 -25.60
CA SER A 3 26.02 19.72 -25.79
C SER A 3 26.17 18.66 -24.69
N LYS A 4 27.27 18.67 -23.92
CA LYS A 4 27.48 17.70 -22.83
C LYS A 4 26.63 18.00 -21.59
N ILE A 5 26.29 19.27 -21.37
CA ILE A 5 25.47 19.73 -20.24
C ILE A 5 23.99 19.34 -20.44
N LEU A 6 23.50 19.41 -21.68
CA LEU A 6 22.12 19.05 -22.02
C LEU A 6 21.82 17.56 -21.79
N LEU A 7 22.79 16.68 -22.09
CA LEU A 7 22.67 15.24 -21.90
C LEU A 7 22.60 14.86 -20.40
N LEU A 8 23.36 15.56 -19.55
CA LEU A 8 23.35 15.36 -18.10
C LEU A 8 22.01 15.79 -17.46
N MET A 9 21.37 16.86 -17.95
CA MET A 9 20.01 17.25 -17.50
C MET A 9 18.94 16.22 -17.90
N LEU A 10 19.03 15.65 -19.11
CA LEU A 10 18.09 14.63 -19.58
C LEU A 10 18.16 13.33 -18.77
N ILE A 11 19.37 12.94 -18.33
CA ILE A 11 19.57 11.78 -17.46
C ILE A 11 18.98 12.03 -16.06
N PHE A 12 19.07 13.25 -15.53
CA PHE A 12 18.51 13.61 -14.21
C PHE A 12 16.98 13.57 -14.16
N ILE A 13 16.30 13.92 -15.27
CA ILE A 13 14.83 13.88 -15.35
C ILE A 13 14.31 12.42 -15.27
N LEU A 14 15.08 11.45 -15.78
CA LEU A 14 14.70 10.03 -15.75
C LEU A 14 14.82 9.38 -14.37
N PHE A 15 15.61 9.95 -13.44
CA PHE A 15 15.75 9.42 -12.08
C PHE A 15 14.66 9.91 -11.10
N SER A 16 13.81 10.87 -11.50
CA SER A 16 12.85 11.50 -10.59
C SER A 16 11.50 10.77 -10.46
N CYS A 17 11.25 9.69 -11.20
CA CYS A 17 9.98 8.95 -11.15
C CYS A 17 10.04 7.65 -10.34
N LYS A 18 10.77 7.62 -9.22
CA LYS A 18 10.61 6.52 -8.26
C LYS A 18 9.34 6.78 -7.44
N LYS A 19 8.35 5.89 -7.57
CA LYS A 19 7.17 5.83 -6.68
C LYS A 19 7.69 5.79 -5.23
N ARG A 20 7.59 6.92 -4.53
CA ARG A 20 8.10 7.04 -3.16
C ARG A 20 7.05 6.49 -2.22
N ASP A 21 7.45 5.57 -1.35
CA ASP A 21 6.57 5.07 -0.30
C ASP A 21 6.42 6.09 0.83
N GLU A 22 5.54 7.07 0.61
CA GLU A 22 5.25 8.10 1.61
C GLU A 22 4.33 7.61 2.75
N LEU A 23 3.68 6.46 2.56
CA LEU A 23 2.78 5.86 3.55
C LEU A 23 3.49 4.84 4.46
N GLY A 24 4.75 4.49 4.16
CA GLY A 24 5.49 3.45 4.87
C GLY A 24 4.93 2.04 4.64
N LEU A 25 4.27 1.82 3.50
CA LEU A 25 3.67 0.55 3.09
C LEU A 25 4.72 -0.53 2.80
N THR A 26 5.87 -0.17 2.24
CA THR A 26 6.94 -1.11 1.82
C THR A 26 7.90 -1.47 2.94
N ASN A 27 7.62 -1.06 4.16
CA ASN A 27 8.40 -1.47 5.33
C ASN A 27 8.33 -3.00 5.50
N PRO A 28 9.44 -3.74 5.39
CA PRO A 28 9.44 -5.21 5.45
C PRO A 28 9.02 -5.76 6.82
N LYS A 29 9.04 -4.92 7.87
CA LYS A 29 8.56 -5.26 9.20
C LYS A 29 7.07 -4.99 9.40
N LYS A 30 6.32 -4.59 8.36
CA LYS A 30 4.87 -4.36 8.43
C LYS A 30 4.15 -5.35 7.53
N LYS A 31 3.00 -5.85 8.00
CA LYS A 31 2.07 -6.67 7.22
C LYS A 31 0.71 -5.98 7.29
N TRP A 32 0.17 -5.58 6.16
CA TRP A 32 -1.04 -4.74 6.14
C TRP A 32 -2.27 -5.59 5.88
N VAL A 33 -3.13 -5.71 6.87
CA VAL A 33 -4.43 -6.37 6.73
C VAL A 33 -5.46 -5.31 6.38
N TYR A 34 -6.20 -5.54 5.31
CA TYR A 34 -7.32 -4.69 4.94
C TYR A 34 -8.61 -5.28 5.50
N TYR A 35 -9.46 -4.44 6.08
CA TYR A 35 -10.78 -4.85 6.52
C TYR A 35 -11.76 -3.68 6.50
N ASP A 36 -13.06 -4.00 6.46
CA ASP A 36 -14.13 -3.02 6.60
C ASP A 36 -14.11 -2.47 8.03
N SER A 37 -13.85 -1.17 8.19
CA SER A 37 -13.64 -0.58 9.51
C SER A 37 -14.90 -0.50 10.36
N ASP A 38 -16.08 -0.66 9.77
CA ASP A 38 -17.34 -0.70 10.51
C ASP A 38 -17.51 -2.06 11.22
N ASN A 39 -16.75 -3.09 10.81
CA ASN A 39 -16.67 -4.37 11.50
C ASN A 39 -15.51 -4.40 12.51
N LYS A 40 -15.67 -5.12 13.63
CA LYS A 40 -14.54 -5.39 14.53
C LYS A 40 -13.57 -6.32 13.84
N PHE A 41 -12.28 -6.00 13.93
CA PHE A 41 -11.24 -6.90 13.49
C PHE A 41 -11.16 -8.06 14.49
N ASP A 42 -11.41 -9.28 14.03
CA ASP A 42 -11.18 -10.50 14.79
C ASP A 42 -10.00 -11.26 14.17
N LYS A 43 -8.97 -11.46 14.98
CA LYS A 43 -7.73 -12.14 14.57
C LYS A 43 -7.94 -13.65 14.45
N ASP A 44 -8.85 -14.19 15.24
CA ASP A 44 -9.08 -15.63 15.41
C ASP A 44 -10.24 -16.11 14.53
N SER A 45 -10.97 -15.21 13.87
CA SER A 45 -11.91 -15.56 12.81
C SER A 45 -11.13 -16.12 11.61
N SER A 46 -10.95 -17.44 11.60
CA SER A 46 -10.14 -18.21 10.67
C SER A 46 -10.60 -18.17 9.21
N GLU A 47 -11.71 -17.49 8.91
CA GLU A 47 -12.24 -17.35 7.56
C GLU A 47 -11.49 -16.24 6.79
N PHE A 48 -10.36 -16.63 6.21
CA PHE A 48 -9.67 -15.89 5.13
C PHE A 48 -9.12 -14.51 5.50
N ILE A 49 -8.41 -14.39 6.63
CA ILE A 49 -7.60 -13.19 6.85
C ILE A 49 -6.45 -13.20 5.83
N THR A 50 -6.42 -12.17 5.00
CA THR A 50 -5.38 -11.93 3.99
C THR A 50 -4.60 -10.67 4.36
N TYR A 51 -3.29 -10.68 4.15
CA TYR A 51 -2.46 -9.48 4.30
C TYR A 51 -1.76 -9.12 3.00
N LEU A 52 -1.53 -7.83 2.80
CA LEU A 52 -0.82 -7.28 1.67
C LEU A 52 0.63 -6.99 2.06
N LYS A 53 1.55 -7.39 1.18
CA LYS A 53 2.96 -6.98 1.21
C LYS A 53 3.23 -6.08 0.02
N PHE A 54 3.77 -4.89 0.27
CA PHE A 54 4.06 -3.90 -0.75
C PHE A 54 5.56 -3.86 -1.04
N ASP A 55 5.90 -3.84 -2.33
CA ASP A 55 7.26 -3.74 -2.82
C ASP A 55 7.56 -2.35 -3.39
N ASN A 56 8.82 -1.96 -3.33
CA ASN A 56 9.33 -0.64 -3.74
C ASN A 56 9.18 -0.35 -5.25
N ASN A 57 8.89 -1.38 -6.04
CA ASN A 57 8.70 -1.30 -7.49
C ASN A 57 7.26 -0.99 -7.89
N GLY A 58 6.36 -0.71 -6.93
CA GLY A 58 4.95 -0.47 -7.20
C GLY A 58 4.12 -1.75 -7.33
N LYS A 59 4.65 -2.91 -6.93
CA LYS A 59 3.90 -4.17 -6.87
C LYS A 59 3.50 -4.50 -5.44
N CYS A 60 2.37 -5.18 -5.25
CA CYS A 60 2.00 -5.77 -3.98
C CYS A 60 1.40 -7.16 -4.19
N VAL A 61 1.49 -7.99 -3.15
CA VAL A 61 1.05 -9.39 -3.18
C VAL A 61 0.13 -9.65 -2.00
N ASN A 62 -0.89 -10.47 -2.25
CA ASN A 62 -1.82 -10.94 -1.23
C ASN A 62 -1.33 -12.30 -0.66
N TYR A 63 -1.22 -12.38 0.66
CA TYR A 63 -0.82 -13.56 1.41
C TYR A 63 -1.94 -14.02 2.34
N PHE A 64 -2.07 -15.33 2.48
CA PHE A 64 -2.87 -15.91 3.56
C PHE A 64 -2.01 -16.06 4.82
N PHE A 65 -2.63 -15.91 6.00
CA PHE A 65 -1.91 -16.09 7.27
C PHE A 65 -1.37 -17.51 7.49
N ASN A 66 -1.94 -18.52 6.81
CA ASN A 66 -1.41 -19.89 6.81
C ASN A 66 -0.11 -20.06 6.00
N GLY A 67 0.49 -18.97 5.50
CA GLY A 67 1.74 -18.97 4.75
C GLY A 67 1.60 -19.27 3.26
N ASN A 68 0.40 -19.59 2.78
CA ASN A 68 0.17 -19.77 1.36
C ASN A 68 0.12 -18.40 0.66
N GLN A 69 0.90 -18.27 -0.40
CA GLN A 69 0.91 -17.06 -1.23
C GLN A 69 -0.13 -17.18 -2.33
N TYR A 70 -0.98 -16.16 -2.48
CA TYR A 70 -1.73 -15.97 -3.71
C TYR A 70 -0.88 -15.11 -4.65
N ASN A 71 -0.22 -15.75 -5.62
CA ASN A 71 0.81 -15.14 -6.48
C ASN A 71 0.32 -14.07 -7.47
N ALA A 72 -0.91 -13.56 -7.32
CA ALA A 72 -1.39 -12.46 -8.14
C ALA A 72 -0.73 -11.15 -7.68
N TYR A 73 0.32 -10.75 -8.39
CA TYR A 73 0.91 -9.43 -8.23
C TYR A 73 -0.09 -8.37 -8.69
N MET A 74 -0.37 -7.42 -7.80
CA MET A 74 -1.19 -6.25 -8.08
C MET A 74 -0.29 -5.02 -8.18
N GLU A 75 -0.64 -4.08 -9.06
CA GLU A 75 -0.03 -2.76 -9.06
C GLU A 75 -0.52 -1.95 -7.86
N TRP A 76 0.34 -1.10 -7.30
CA TRP A 76 -0.06 -0.08 -6.37
C TRP A 76 0.63 1.26 -6.63
N GLU A 77 0.00 2.32 -6.16
CA GLU A 77 0.52 3.67 -6.25
C GLU A 77 -0.14 4.56 -5.21
N PHE A 78 0.64 5.41 -4.56
CA PHE A 78 0.10 6.48 -3.72
C PHE A 78 0.40 7.84 -4.35
N THR A 79 -0.64 8.65 -4.51
CA THR A 79 -0.53 10.03 -4.99
C THR A 79 -0.79 10.96 -3.81
N LYS A 80 0.22 11.73 -3.42
CA LYS A 80 0.13 12.63 -2.24
C LYS A 80 -0.86 13.78 -2.45
N SER A 81 -0.91 14.34 -3.66
CA SER A 81 -1.69 15.54 -3.97
C SER A 81 -3.21 15.35 -3.82
N ASP A 82 -3.71 14.16 -4.12
CA ASP A 82 -5.13 13.79 -3.97
C ASP A 82 -5.36 12.85 -2.78
N SER A 83 -4.28 12.45 -2.08
CA SER A 83 -4.32 11.46 -1.00
C SER A 83 -4.98 10.14 -1.42
N ILE A 84 -4.76 9.70 -2.67
CA ILE A 84 -5.32 8.46 -3.19
C ILE A 84 -4.27 7.34 -3.20
N LEU A 85 -4.59 6.23 -2.56
CA LEU A 85 -3.91 4.95 -2.72
C LEU A 85 -4.67 4.10 -3.74
N LYS A 86 -4.00 3.68 -4.80
CA LYS A 86 -4.51 2.75 -5.81
C LYS A 86 -3.92 1.37 -5.55
N ILE A 87 -4.74 0.33 -5.61
CA ILE A 87 -4.31 -1.07 -5.55
C ILE A 87 -5.14 -1.83 -6.59
N SER A 88 -4.47 -2.29 -7.64
CA SER A 88 -5.14 -2.76 -8.86
C SER A 88 -6.15 -1.69 -9.32
N ASP A 89 -7.40 -2.06 -9.57
CA ASP A 89 -8.45 -1.15 -10.05
C ASP A 89 -9.17 -0.39 -8.93
N ASN A 90 -8.82 -0.64 -7.66
CA ASN A 90 -9.46 0.01 -6.52
C ASN A 90 -8.74 1.31 -6.16
N LYS A 91 -9.52 2.33 -5.80
CA LYS A 91 -9.02 3.64 -5.32
C LYS A 91 -9.50 3.88 -3.90
N PHE A 92 -8.57 4.22 -3.03
CA PHE A 92 -8.80 4.48 -1.62
C PHE A 92 -8.37 5.90 -1.29
N LEU A 93 -9.30 6.73 -0.82
CA LEU A 93 -8.97 8.04 -0.27
C LEU A 93 -8.45 7.86 1.15
N ILE A 94 -7.21 8.27 1.41
CA ILE A 94 -6.62 8.27 2.75
C ILE A 94 -7.30 9.36 3.58
N THR A 95 -7.92 8.99 4.69
CA THR A 95 -8.60 9.93 5.60
C THR A 95 -7.78 10.23 6.84
N LYS A 96 -7.03 9.25 7.35
CA LYS A 96 -6.14 9.44 8.51
C LYS A 96 -5.04 8.39 8.56
N ILE A 97 -3.85 8.81 8.99
CA ILE A 97 -2.69 7.93 9.16
C ILE A 97 -2.34 7.89 10.65
N TYR A 98 -2.15 6.70 11.18
CA TYR A 98 -1.64 6.41 12.52
C TYR A 98 -0.34 5.60 12.42
N ASN A 99 0.34 5.41 13.55
CA ASN A 99 1.56 4.61 13.59
C ASN A 99 1.33 3.14 13.18
N ASP A 100 0.17 2.60 13.54
CA ASP A 100 -0.21 1.20 13.39
C ASP A 100 -1.24 0.96 12.29
N SER A 101 -1.84 2.01 11.74
CA SER A 101 -2.99 1.86 10.87
C SER A 101 -3.22 3.05 9.95
N ILE A 102 -3.93 2.81 8.86
CA ILE A 102 -4.33 3.82 7.89
C ILE A 102 -5.85 3.69 7.70
N LEU A 103 -6.58 4.75 7.99
CA LEU A 103 -8.01 4.85 7.70
C LEU A 103 -8.20 5.40 6.30
N MET A 104 -9.13 4.78 5.59
CA MET A 104 -9.38 5.04 4.18
C MET A 104 -10.86 4.95 3.86
N LYS A 105 -11.25 5.56 2.75
CA LYS A 105 -12.55 5.38 2.12
C LYS A 105 -12.36 4.72 0.76
N ASP A 106 -12.96 3.55 0.57
CA ASP A 106 -13.04 2.89 -0.73
C ASP A 106 -13.98 3.69 -1.64
N LEU A 107 -13.44 4.24 -2.72
CA LEU A 107 -14.19 5.11 -3.63
C LEU A 107 -15.11 4.32 -4.57
N LYS A 108 -14.86 3.03 -4.78
CA LYS A 108 -15.69 2.19 -5.66
C LYS A 108 -16.97 1.74 -4.97
N TYR A 109 -16.84 1.29 -3.72
CA TYR A 109 -17.96 0.73 -2.95
C TYR A 109 -18.47 1.66 -1.82
N ASN A 110 -17.89 2.86 -1.68
CA ASN A 110 -18.27 3.86 -0.68
C ASN A 110 -18.22 3.35 0.78
N ARG A 111 -17.34 2.38 1.07
CA ARG A 111 -17.15 1.79 2.40
C ARG A 111 -15.93 2.38 3.11
N LYS A 112 -15.95 2.35 4.44
CA LYS A 112 -14.78 2.71 5.24
C LYS A 112 -13.87 1.50 5.37
N VAL A 113 -12.59 1.69 5.09
CA VAL A 113 -11.58 0.63 5.11
C VAL A 113 -10.48 1.03 6.06
N LYS A 114 -9.97 0.06 6.81
CA LYS A 114 -8.75 0.25 7.59
C LYS A 114 -7.68 -0.72 7.12
N PHE A 115 -6.49 -0.19 6.86
CA PHE A 115 -5.27 -0.98 6.83
C PHE A 115 -4.70 -1.03 8.24
N LEU A 116 -4.57 -2.21 8.79
CA LEU A 116 -4.01 -2.45 10.11
C LEU A 116 -2.70 -3.20 9.96
N ASN A 117 -1.65 -2.70 10.62
CA ASN A 117 -0.38 -3.41 10.68
C ASN A 117 -0.51 -4.59 11.65
N TRP A 118 -0.63 -5.79 11.09
CA TRP A 118 -0.82 -7.03 11.85
C TRP A 118 0.25 -7.26 12.92
N ASN A 119 1.51 -6.91 12.64
CA ASN A 119 2.62 -7.19 13.55
C ASN A 119 2.50 -6.45 14.90
N ILE A 120 1.62 -5.44 15.03
CA ILE A 120 1.34 -4.75 16.29
C ILE A 120 0.35 -5.52 17.16
N LEU A 121 -0.36 -6.50 16.59
CA LEU A 121 -1.32 -7.38 17.25
C LEU A 121 -0.69 -8.68 17.80
N GLU A 122 0.63 -8.84 17.70
CA GLU A 122 1.39 -10.00 18.20
C GLU A 122 2.14 -9.69 19.52
N LYS A 123 1.69 -8.69 20.29
CA LYS A 123 2.24 -8.41 21.62
C LYS A 123 1.78 -9.41 22.67
#